data_AF-A0A2N3B8R5-F1
#
_entry.id   AF-A0A2N3B8R5-F1
#
_cell.length_a   1.000
_cell.length_b   1.000
_cell.length_c   1.000
_cell.angle_alpha   90.00
_cell.angle_beta   90.00
_cell.angle_gamma   90.00
#
_symmetry.space_group_name_H-M   'P 1'
#
loop_
_entity.id
_entity.type
_entity.pdbx_description
1 polymer ?
#
loop_
_entity_poly.entity_id
_entity_poly.type
_entity_poly.pdbx_seq_one_letter_code
_entity_poly.pdbx_strand_id
1 'polypeptide(L)'
;MSISFGEATQCLLGGKTLAWSAFEEHKAGALRLDTPEQRRLFAFLLSQDRAKVALGDESLFAGLISTWGKADVDPAADFTTGSTESSTDVWRLYRIEASGFGGLTQFGGLPFDMRVDGKNWCLKGQNGSGKTSLASAILWALTGKRIREQDGPIDEHGARSVV
;
A
#
# COMPACT_ATOMS: atom_id res chain seq x y z
N MET A 1 3.83 16.95 -12.30
CA MET A 1 2.80 15.97 -11.86
C MET A 1 3.53 14.79 -11.27
N SER A 2 3.26 14.44 -10.01
CA SER A 2 3.79 13.19 -9.42
C SER A 2 2.77 12.08 -9.68
N ILE A 3 2.91 11.37 -10.79
CA ILE A 3 2.19 10.10 -10.99
C ILE A 3 2.95 9.00 -10.25
N SER A 4 2.24 8.15 -9.51
CA SER A 4 2.87 6.99 -8.88
C SER A 4 3.22 5.92 -9.93
N PHE A 5 4.15 5.03 -9.58
CA PHE A 5 4.49 3.89 -10.45
C PHE A 5 3.30 2.99 -10.75
N GLY A 6 2.40 2.79 -9.77
CA GLY A 6 1.18 2.01 -9.94
C GLY A 6 0.21 2.64 -10.94
N GLU A 7 -0.02 3.95 -10.84
CA GLU A 7 -0.89 4.69 -11.77
C GLU A 7 -0.31 4.73 -13.19
N ALA A 8 1.01 4.91 -13.33
CA ALA A 8 1.68 4.84 -14.63
C ALA A 8 1.55 3.45 -15.26
N THR A 9 1.69 2.40 -14.46
CA THR A 9 1.53 1.00 -14.90
C THR A 9 0.11 0.73 -15.39
N GLN A 10 -0.90 1.11 -14.60
CA GLN A 10 -2.30 0.94 -14.99
C GLN A 10 -2.65 1.76 -16.24
N CYS A 11 -2.11 2.97 -16.38
CA CYS A 11 -2.30 3.81 -17.56
C CYS A 11 -1.84 3.10 -18.84
N LEU A 12 -0.62 2.54 -18.82
CA LEU A 12 -0.05 1.83 -19.97
C LEU A 12 -0.77 0.50 -20.26
N LEU A 13 -1.11 -0.28 -19.23
CA LEU A 13 -1.87 -1.53 -19.39
C LEU A 13 -3.29 -1.31 -19.88
N GLY A 14 -3.90 -0.16 -19.59
CA GLY A 14 -5.20 0.25 -20.14
C GLY A 14 -5.13 0.85 -21.55
N GLY A 15 -3.94 0.88 -22.19
CA GLY A 15 -3.77 1.45 -23.53
C GLY A 15 -3.89 2.98 -23.60
N LYS A 16 -3.84 3.67 -22.45
CA LYS A 16 -3.88 5.13 -22.34
C LYS A 16 -2.47 5.72 -22.54
N THR A 17 -2.42 6.99 -22.92
CA THR A 17 -1.16 7.72 -23.08
C THR A 17 -0.65 8.18 -21.72
N LEU A 18 0.54 7.73 -21.34
CA LEU A 18 1.30 8.25 -20.21
C LEU A 18 2.15 9.42 -20.70
N ALA A 19 1.86 10.64 -20.26
CA ALA A 19 2.63 11.84 -20.60
C ALA A 19 3.26 12.47 -19.37
N TRP A 20 4.47 13.02 -19.52
CA TRP A 20 5.17 13.75 -18.47
C TRP A 20 5.72 15.08 -18.99
N SER A 21 5.69 16.08 -18.12
CA SER A 21 6.32 17.37 -18.36
C SER A 21 7.84 17.26 -18.23
N ALA A 22 8.57 18.19 -18.86
CA ALA A 22 10.01 18.30 -18.64
C ALA A 22 10.31 18.51 -17.15
N PHE A 23 11.37 17.88 -16.67
CA PHE A 23 11.83 18.01 -15.29
C PHE A 23 13.35 18.08 -15.29
N GLU A 24 13.89 19.21 -14.81
CA GLU A 24 15.33 19.51 -14.84
C GLU A 24 15.91 19.32 -16.25
N GLU A 25 16.88 18.42 -16.40
CA GLU A 25 17.54 18.11 -17.68
C GLU A 25 16.75 17.10 -18.53
N HIS A 26 15.69 16.50 -17.98
CA HIS A 26 14.88 15.50 -18.67
C HIS A 26 13.78 16.16 -19.50
N LYS A 27 13.74 15.80 -20.80
CA LYS A 27 12.73 16.28 -21.74
C LYS A 27 11.34 15.73 -21.39
N ALA A 28 10.33 16.54 -21.69
CA ALA A 28 8.95 16.09 -21.73
C ALA A 28 8.81 14.93 -22.73
N GLY A 29 7.87 14.03 -22.47
CA GLY A 29 7.62 12.89 -23.34
C GLY A 29 6.27 12.27 -23.11
N ALA A 30 5.92 11.35 -24.02
CA ALA A 30 4.71 10.56 -23.93
C ALA A 30 5.00 9.14 -24.40
N LEU A 31 4.36 8.16 -23.76
CA LEU A 31 4.44 6.75 -24.09
C LEU A 31 3.03 6.17 -24.12
N ARG A 32 2.77 5.31 -25.11
CA ARG A 32 1.52 4.54 -25.23
C ARG A 32 1.84 3.13 -25.70
N LEU A 33 1.15 2.14 -25.15
CA LEU A 33 1.15 0.76 -25.64
C LEU A 33 -0.08 0.60 -26.54
N ASP A 34 0.10 0.88 -27.84
CA ASP A 34 -0.99 0.94 -28.81
C ASP A 34 -1.61 -0.43 -29.09
N THR A 35 -0.80 -1.48 -29.13
CA THR A 35 -1.26 -2.82 -29.51
C THR A 35 -1.49 -3.73 -28.29
N PRO A 36 -2.44 -4.68 -28.35
CA PRO A 36 -2.65 -5.68 -27.31
C PRO A 36 -1.38 -6.47 -26.97
N GLU A 37 -0.55 -6.76 -27.97
CA GLU A 37 0.71 -7.50 -27.81
C GLU A 37 1.68 -6.75 -26.89
N GLN A 38 1.83 -5.43 -27.10
CA GLN A 38 2.70 -4.58 -26.28
C GLN A 38 2.24 -4.58 -24.82
N ARG A 39 0.93 -4.50 -24.59
CA ARG A 39 0.34 -4.54 -23.25
C ARG A 39 0.53 -5.89 -22.58
N ARG A 40 0.35 -7.00 -23.32
CA ARG A 40 0.62 -8.36 -22.82
C ARG A 40 2.06 -8.55 -22.40
N LEU A 41 3.01 -8.13 -23.24
CA LEU A 41 4.44 -8.22 -22.92
C LEU A 41 4.78 -7.39 -21.67
N PHE A 42 4.25 -6.17 -21.58
CA PHE A 42 4.47 -5.32 -20.41
C PHE A 42 3.88 -5.94 -19.13
N ALA A 43 2.67 -6.49 -19.20
CA ALA A 43 2.05 -7.22 -18.09
C ALA A 43 2.89 -8.42 -17.65
N PHE A 44 3.42 -9.19 -18.61
CA PHE A 44 4.32 -10.29 -18.31
C PHE A 44 5.57 -9.80 -17.58
N LEU A 45 6.28 -8.81 -18.12
CA LEU A 45 7.51 -8.28 -17.50
C LEU A 45 7.28 -7.76 -16.08
N LEU A 46 6.14 -7.12 -15.81
CA LEU A 46 5.78 -6.64 -14.46
C LEU A 46 5.59 -7.78 -13.44
N SER A 47 5.22 -8.98 -13.90
CA SER A 47 5.04 -10.16 -13.05
C SER A 47 6.34 -10.92 -12.77
N GLN A 48 7.44 -10.58 -13.45
CA GLN A 48 8.72 -11.25 -13.31
C GLN A 48 9.62 -10.58 -12.26
N ASP A 49 10.72 -11.25 -11.93
CA ASP A 49 11.77 -10.68 -11.09
C ASP A 49 12.39 -9.45 -11.76
N ARG A 50 12.37 -8.31 -11.05
CA ARG A 50 12.87 -7.02 -11.53
C ARG A 50 14.35 -7.06 -11.90
N ALA A 51 15.17 -7.83 -11.17
CA ALA A 51 16.59 -7.94 -11.46
C ALA A 51 16.82 -8.65 -12.80
N LYS A 52 16.06 -9.71 -13.07
CA LYS A 52 16.13 -10.45 -14.34
C LYS A 52 15.67 -9.62 -15.52
N VAL A 53 14.60 -8.84 -15.34
CA VAL A 53 14.10 -7.92 -16.37
C VAL A 53 15.13 -6.84 -16.68
N ALA A 54 15.75 -6.24 -15.66
CA ALA A 54 16.75 -5.19 -15.83
C ALA A 54 18.04 -5.70 -16.52
N LEU A 55 18.42 -6.97 -16.27
CA LEU A 55 19.60 -7.60 -16.86
C LEU A 55 19.33 -8.25 -18.23
N GLY A 56 18.07 -8.34 -18.68
CA GLY A 56 17.73 -9.01 -19.93
C GLY A 56 18.00 -10.52 -19.89
N ASP A 57 17.69 -11.18 -18.77
CA ASP A 57 17.96 -12.60 -18.55
C ASP A 57 17.26 -13.50 -19.60
N GLU A 58 18.02 -14.41 -20.23
CA GLU A 58 17.54 -15.30 -21.29
C GLU A 58 16.40 -16.22 -20.84
N SER A 59 16.31 -16.54 -19.53
CA SER A 59 15.22 -17.35 -19.00
C SER A 59 13.83 -16.73 -19.22
N LEU A 60 13.76 -15.42 -19.47
CA LEU A 60 12.51 -14.70 -19.76
C LEU A 60 12.03 -14.91 -21.20
N PHE A 61 12.89 -15.28 -22.14
CA PHE A 61 12.57 -15.32 -23.58
C PHE A 61 11.44 -16.29 -23.90
N ALA A 62 11.44 -17.49 -23.32
CA ALA A 62 10.37 -18.46 -23.54
C ALA A 62 9.00 -17.90 -23.10
N GLY A 63 8.98 -17.20 -21.96
CA GLY A 63 7.80 -16.52 -21.45
C GLY A 63 7.32 -15.38 -22.36
N LEU A 64 8.24 -14.56 -22.87
CA LEU A 64 7.93 -13.47 -23.81
C LEU A 64 7.32 -14.00 -25.11
N ILE A 65 7.91 -15.03 -25.71
CA ILE A 65 7.40 -15.66 -26.94
C ILE A 65 6.00 -16.24 -26.70
N SER A 66 5.83 -16.99 -25.60
CA SER A 66 4.53 -17.59 -25.27
C SER A 66 3.45 -16.54 -25.02
N THR A 67 3.81 -15.40 -24.42
CA THR A 67 2.90 -14.29 -24.13
C THR A 67 2.54 -13.52 -25.40
N TRP A 68 3.50 -13.33 -26.29
CA TRP A 68 3.26 -12.69 -27.59
C TRP A 68 2.20 -13.45 -28.41
N GLY A 69 2.29 -14.78 -28.43
CA GLY A 69 1.39 -15.65 -29.20
C GLY A 69 -0.04 -15.81 -28.66
N LYS A 70 -0.37 -15.26 -27.49
CA LYS A 70 -1.74 -15.33 -26.92
C LYS A 70 -2.63 -14.26 -27.55
N ALA A 71 -3.28 -14.60 -28.66
CA ALA A 71 -4.11 -13.66 -29.44
C ALA A 71 -5.34 -13.11 -28.68
N ASP A 72 -5.94 -13.91 -27.79
CA ASP A 72 -7.28 -13.61 -27.25
C ASP A 72 -7.28 -12.84 -25.92
N VAL A 73 -6.12 -12.45 -25.41
CA VAL A 73 -6.00 -11.74 -24.12
C VAL A 73 -5.49 -10.33 -24.35
N ASP A 74 -6.34 -9.33 -24.13
CA ASP A 74 -5.90 -7.93 -24.07
C ASP A 74 -6.04 -7.44 -22.63
N PRO A 75 -4.93 -7.09 -21.95
CA PRO A 75 -5.01 -6.48 -20.63
C PRO A 75 -5.93 -5.27 -20.59
N ALA A 76 -6.06 -4.50 -21.68
CA ALA A 76 -6.96 -3.36 -21.76
C ALA A 76 -8.45 -3.73 -21.75
N ALA A 77 -8.83 -4.96 -22.09
CA ALA A 77 -10.22 -5.41 -22.11
C ALA A 77 -10.82 -5.52 -20.69
N ASP A 78 -9.98 -5.83 -19.69
CA ASP A 78 -10.37 -5.83 -18.28
C ASP A 78 -10.51 -4.39 -17.71
N PHE A 79 -9.97 -3.38 -18.41
CA PHE A 79 -10.12 -1.97 -18.08
C PHE A 79 -11.36 -1.36 -18.74
N THR A 80 -12.51 -2.02 -18.63
CA THR A 80 -13.82 -1.41 -18.93
C THR A 80 -14.04 -0.20 -18.02
N THR A 81 -14.02 0.99 -18.62
CA THR A 81 -14.68 2.26 -18.26
C THR A 81 -15.22 2.40 -16.83
N GLY A 82 -14.36 2.21 -15.83
CA GLY A 82 -14.58 2.73 -14.48
C GLY A 82 -13.97 4.11 -14.39
N SER A 83 -14.80 5.15 -14.46
CA SER A 83 -14.48 6.38 -13.76
C SER A 83 -14.35 6.04 -12.29
N THR A 84 -13.14 5.78 -11.84
CA THR A 84 -12.84 5.77 -10.42
C THR A 84 -11.62 6.63 -10.32
N GLU A 85 -11.84 7.83 -9.78
CA GLU A 85 -10.81 8.60 -9.13
C GLU A 85 -9.83 7.61 -8.49
N SER A 86 -8.56 7.67 -8.85
CA SER A 86 -7.54 7.07 -8.01
C SER A 86 -7.49 7.93 -6.74
N SER A 87 -8.48 7.75 -5.85
CA SER A 87 -8.14 7.84 -4.45
C SER A 87 -7.10 6.74 -4.27
N THR A 88 -5.83 7.13 -4.26
CA THR A 88 -4.92 6.49 -3.32
C THR A 88 -5.57 6.70 -1.97
N ASP A 89 -6.51 5.81 -1.60
CA ASP A 89 -7.16 5.82 -0.30
C ASP A 89 -6.10 5.38 0.71
N VAL A 90 -5.24 6.33 1.00
CA VAL A 90 -4.31 6.27 2.11
C VAL A 90 -5.17 6.31 3.34
N TRP A 91 -5.26 5.17 4.03
CA TRP A 91 -5.93 5.07 5.31
C TRP A 91 -5.26 6.02 6.28
N ARG A 92 -5.96 7.09 6.64
CA ARG A 92 -5.50 8.06 7.62
C ARG A 92 -6.26 7.84 8.92
N LEU A 93 -5.51 7.77 10.02
CA LEU A 93 -6.10 7.67 11.34
C LEU A 93 -6.89 8.94 11.64
N TYR A 94 -8.20 8.80 11.86
CA TYR A 94 -9.10 9.92 12.13
C TYR A 94 -9.36 10.11 13.63
N ARG A 95 -9.69 9.03 14.34
CA ARG A 95 -10.01 9.04 15.77
C ARG A 95 -9.60 7.73 16.42
N ILE A 96 -9.17 7.82 17.67
CA ILE A 96 -8.86 6.66 18.53
C ILE A 96 -9.78 6.77 19.75
N GLU A 97 -10.54 5.70 19.99
CA GLU A 97 -11.34 5.54 21.20
C GLU A 97 -10.96 4.23 21.88
N ALA A 98 -10.75 4.26 23.19
CA ALA A 98 -10.41 3.07 23.95
C ALA A 98 -11.10 3.08 25.32
N SER A 99 -11.53 1.91 25.78
CA SER A 99 -12.07 1.69 27.12
C SER A 99 -11.52 0.38 27.68
N GLY A 100 -11.19 0.35 28.97
CA GLY A 100 -10.60 -0.82 29.61
C GLY A 100 -9.21 -1.22 29.08
N PHE A 101 -8.55 -0.36 28.29
CA PHE A 101 -7.24 -0.64 27.71
C PHE A 101 -6.11 -0.22 28.67
N GLY A 102 -5.31 -1.20 29.10
CA GLY A 102 -4.25 -1.01 30.09
C GLY A 102 -3.19 0.02 29.66
N GLY A 103 -2.99 1.03 30.50
CA GLY A 103 -2.06 2.14 30.26
C GLY A 103 -2.63 3.30 29.44
N LEU A 104 -3.87 3.19 28.93
CA LEU A 104 -4.62 4.32 28.34
C LEU A 104 -5.80 4.75 29.20
N THR A 105 -6.48 3.78 29.81
CA THR A 105 -7.68 4.01 30.62
C THR A 105 -7.57 3.29 31.95
N GLN A 106 -8.24 3.83 32.97
CA GLN A 106 -8.44 3.14 34.23
C GLN A 106 -9.62 2.17 34.11
N PHE A 107 -9.58 1.06 34.86
CA PHE A 107 -10.67 0.10 34.87
C PHE A 107 -11.93 0.75 35.46
N GLY A 108 -13.05 0.73 34.71
CA GLY A 108 -14.28 1.43 35.09
C GLY A 108 -14.19 2.96 35.01
N GLY A 109 -13.08 3.49 34.48
CA GLY A 109 -12.89 4.93 34.28
C GLY A 109 -13.51 5.45 32.98
N LEU A 110 -13.28 6.73 32.71
CA LEU A 110 -13.72 7.37 31.47
C LEU A 110 -13.00 6.76 30.25
N PRO A 111 -13.69 6.63 29.10
CA PRO A 111 -13.05 6.28 27.85
C PRO A 111 -11.97 7.29 27.46
N PHE A 112 -10.90 6.79 26.84
CA PHE A 112 -9.93 7.61 26.14
C PHE A 112 -10.49 7.97 24.77
N ASP A 113 -10.42 9.24 24.39
CA ASP A 113 -10.86 9.76 23.09
C ASP A 113 -9.83 10.76 22.57
N MET A 114 -9.29 10.49 21.37
CA MET A 114 -8.32 11.35 20.71
C MET A 114 -8.62 11.45 19.22
N ARG A 115 -8.86 12.67 18.73
CA ARG A 115 -9.04 12.96 17.30
C ARG A 115 -7.71 13.31 16.65
N VAL A 116 -7.30 12.54 15.64
CA VAL A 116 -6.05 12.67 14.89
C VAL A 116 -6.22 13.50 13.62
N ASP A 117 -7.44 13.50 13.07
CA ASP A 117 -7.85 14.25 11.87
C ASP A 117 -6.95 14.01 10.65
N GLY A 118 -6.32 12.83 10.56
CA GLY A 118 -5.42 12.46 9.47
C GLY A 118 -4.14 13.28 9.36
N LYS A 119 -3.72 13.99 10.41
CA LYS A 119 -2.50 14.80 10.44
C LYS A 119 -1.30 14.00 10.98
N ASN A 120 -0.10 14.56 10.84
CA ASN A 120 1.13 14.03 11.45
C ASN A 120 1.23 14.46 12.93
N TRP A 121 1.56 13.50 13.80
CA TRP A 121 1.51 13.69 15.26
C TRP A 121 2.81 13.22 15.92
N CYS A 122 3.16 13.83 17.05
CA CYS A 122 4.28 13.43 17.89
C CYS A 122 3.80 13.23 19.33
N LEU A 123 4.00 12.03 19.87
CA LEU A 123 3.61 11.66 21.23
C LEU A 123 4.77 11.87 22.20
N LYS A 124 4.61 12.81 23.15
CA LYS A 124 5.58 13.11 24.20
C LYS A 124 4.98 12.88 25.58
N GLY A 125 5.79 12.41 26.53
CA GLY A 125 5.37 12.19 27.92
C GLY A 125 6.39 11.40 28.72
N GLN A 126 6.28 11.39 30.04
CA GLN A 126 7.16 10.65 30.94
C GLN A 126 7.09 9.12 30.72
N ASN A 127 8.11 8.37 31.15
CA ASN A 127 8.02 6.91 31.20
C ASN A 127 6.80 6.49 32.03
N GLY A 128 6.07 5.48 31.55
CA GLY A 128 4.80 5.06 32.15
C GLY A 128 3.56 5.88 31.75
N SER A 129 3.70 6.94 30.95
CA SER A 129 2.56 7.80 30.55
C SER A 129 1.59 7.19 29.52
N GLY A 130 1.73 5.91 29.15
CA GLY A 130 0.82 5.25 28.22
C GLY A 130 1.12 5.39 26.72
N LYS A 131 2.28 5.93 26.31
CA LYS A 131 2.65 6.09 24.88
C LYS A 131 2.68 4.75 24.13
N THR A 132 3.36 3.75 24.70
CA THR A 132 3.42 2.40 24.13
C THR A 132 2.05 1.73 24.16
N SER A 133 1.23 2.01 25.17
CA SER A 133 -0.16 1.55 25.23
C SER A 133 -1.00 2.15 24.10
N LEU A 134 -0.79 3.42 23.73
CA LEU A 134 -1.46 4.04 22.59
C LEU A 134 -1.10 3.37 21.27
N ALA A 135 0.21 3.17 21.03
CA ALA A 135 0.68 2.47 19.84
C ALA A 135 0.14 1.03 19.79
N SER A 136 0.08 0.36 20.94
CA SER A 136 -0.46 -1.00 21.08
C SER A 136 -1.95 -1.07 20.82
N ALA A 137 -2.73 -0.07 21.24
CA ALA A 137 -4.18 -0.02 20.96
C ALA A 137 -4.46 0.13 19.47
N ILE A 138 -3.69 0.98 18.77
CA ILE A 138 -3.76 1.12 17.32
C ILE A 138 -3.40 -0.21 16.64
N LEU A 139 -2.29 -0.83 17.03
CA LEU A 139 -1.84 -2.10 16.45
C LEU A 139 -2.88 -3.20 16.67
N TRP A 140 -3.43 -3.30 17.88
CA TRP A 140 -4.42 -4.30 18.24
C TRP A 140 -5.72 -4.13 17.46
N ALA A 141 -6.20 -2.90 17.29
CA ALA A 141 -7.40 -2.63 16.49
C ALA A 141 -7.24 -3.04 15.02
N LEU A 142 -6.02 -2.92 14.47
CA LEU A 142 -5.75 -3.23 13.06
C LEU A 142 -5.36 -4.70 12.81
N THR A 143 -4.80 -5.38 13.81
CA THR A 143 -4.15 -6.69 13.59
C THR A 143 -4.53 -7.77 14.61
N GLY A 144 -5.21 -7.40 15.69
CA GLY A 144 -5.43 -8.27 16.86
C GLY A 144 -4.18 -8.50 17.71
N LYS A 145 -3.04 -7.88 17.37
CA LYS A 145 -1.76 -8.07 18.06
C LYS A 145 -1.41 -6.91 18.99
N ARG A 146 -0.67 -7.21 20.05
CA ARG A 146 -0.19 -6.22 21.03
C ARG A 146 1.32 -6.24 21.13
N ILE A 147 1.94 -5.08 21.32
CA ILE A 147 3.38 -4.95 21.56
C ILE A 147 3.67 -5.29 23.02
N ARG A 148 4.51 -6.30 23.27
CA ARG A 148 5.18 -6.48 24.57
C ARG A 148 6.66 -6.18 24.42
N GLU A 149 7.22 -5.48 25.41
CA GLU A 149 8.56 -4.85 25.34
C GLU A 149 9.68 -5.81 24.92
N GLN A 150 9.59 -7.10 25.30
CA GLN A 150 10.65 -8.09 25.10
C GLN A 150 10.38 -9.03 23.90
N ASP A 151 9.11 -9.20 23.49
CA ASP A 151 8.68 -10.31 22.61
C ASP A 151 8.11 -9.85 21.25
N GLY A 152 7.99 -8.54 21.03
CA GLY A 152 7.39 -8.01 19.79
C GLY A 152 5.85 -8.14 19.75
N PRO A 153 5.24 -8.18 18.55
CA PRO A 153 3.79 -8.32 18.40
C PRO A 153 3.31 -9.73 18.73
N ILE A 154 2.55 -9.86 19.82
CA ILE A 154 1.94 -11.12 20.25
C ILE A 154 0.42 -11.08 20.04
N ASP A 155 -0.21 -12.24 19.85
CA ASP A 155 -1.67 -12.33 19.79
C ASP A 155 -2.26 -12.04 21.19
N GLU A 156 -3.21 -11.11 21.27
CA GLU A 156 -3.81 -10.65 22.52
C GLU A 156 -5.31 -10.97 22.51
N HIS A 157 -5.69 -11.95 23.34
CA HIS A 157 -7.07 -12.42 23.43
C HIS A 157 -7.95 -11.60 24.38
N GLY A 158 -7.42 -10.49 24.93
CA GLY A 158 -8.16 -9.61 25.86
C GLY A 158 -8.43 -10.23 27.23
N ALA A 159 -7.93 -11.45 27.47
CA ALA A 159 -8.01 -12.10 28.77
C ALA A 159 -7.01 -11.45 29.72
N ARG A 160 -7.46 -11.07 30.92
CA ARG A 160 -6.53 -10.82 32.02
C ARG A 160 -5.85 -12.13 32.34
N SER A 161 -4.55 -12.23 32.06
CA SER A 161 -3.73 -13.28 32.64
C SER A 161 -3.79 -13.09 34.15
N VAL A 162 -4.32 -14.10 34.84
CA VAL A 162 -4.28 -14.15 36.29
C VAL A 162 -2.81 -14.17 36.69
N VAL A 163 -2.40 -13.19 37.49
CA VAL A 163 -1.10 -13.23 38.18
C VAL A 163 -1.23 -14.21 39.33
#